data_AF-A0A2W2F5L3-F1
#
_entry.id   AF-A0A2W2F5L3-F1
#
_cell.length_a   1.000
_cell.length_b   1.000
_cell.length_c   1.000
_cell.angle_alpha   90.00
_cell.angle_beta   90.00
_cell.angle_gamma   90.00
#
_symmetry.space_group_name_H-M   'P 1'
#
loop_
_entity.id
_entity.type
_entity.pdbx_description
1 polymer ?
#
loop_
_entity_poly.entity_id
_entity_poly.type
_entity_poly.pdbx_seq_one_letter_code
_entity_poly.pdbx_strand_id
1 'polypeptide(L)'
;PTVDPTEPTDPGTIQTNAVGRDCNGHGTHVAGTVGGAKYGVAKGVKLVGVRVLDCDGTGTTEQVIAGIDWVTKNAKKPAVANLSLGDIKAIPSLDAAVKRSIDSGITYAIAAGNDWMDACKVSPARVPDAITVGATDRIDMRAWFSNYGKCIDMFAPGVNIVSARHNNNTGSVAFDGTSMAAPHVAGAAALLLHANPTWKPKQVRDRIVTTGIAGAVHDRKGSMDRVLTVGSVTPARSGYGFKARSNGKYATAVSKGTKPLVNNGGGLGTAQRYDFVNAGSGLVALRSKANGKYVVAPSKGTKPLIASNKTIVTSAKFQIINHTDGTVSLKAKINGKYVTAPKSGKSSLIANKTKVGTNEKFEIEAPAPVVSIRSKASGKYVVAASNGSKPLIPSSKTVTKAAKFELVSKGDGLFGLKALANGKYVVAQSKGTKPLIAKSSSIGLWELFDFLDYNADGTVFLRASDDQAVSAGASGTSQLISNKNIRWTAFELGLGKGEKFTVAVS
;
A
#
# COMPACT_ATOMS: atom_id res chain seq x y z
N PRO A 1 -27.96 -11.78 34.82
CA PRO A 1 -28.00 -13.16 35.36
C PRO A 1 -26.69 -13.47 36.10
N THR A 2 -26.76 -13.44 37.42
CA THR A 2 -25.67 -13.73 38.36
C THR A 2 -25.37 -15.23 38.40
N VAL A 3 -24.10 -15.63 38.45
CA VAL A 3 -23.69 -17.01 38.76
C VAL A 3 -22.52 -17.00 39.77
N ASP A 4 -22.67 -17.94 40.69
CA ASP A 4 -21.96 -18.38 41.90
C ASP A 4 -20.44 -18.70 41.72
N PRO A 5 -19.55 -18.38 42.70
CA PRO A 5 -18.11 -18.58 42.58
C PRO A 5 -17.60 -19.78 43.39
N THR A 6 -17.97 -21.02 43.05
CA THR A 6 -17.26 -22.20 43.59
C THR A 6 -17.31 -23.39 42.62
N GLU A 7 -16.32 -23.52 41.72
CA GLU A 7 -15.77 -24.84 41.32
C GLU A 7 -14.48 -24.71 40.48
N PRO A 8 -13.53 -25.67 40.58
CA PRO A 8 -12.13 -25.53 40.17
C PRO A 8 -11.86 -25.90 38.71
N THR A 9 -10.79 -25.29 38.16
CA THR A 9 -10.35 -25.32 36.76
C THR A 9 -9.69 -26.64 36.32
N ASP A 10 -10.13 -27.19 35.19
CA ASP A 10 -9.49 -28.30 34.45
C ASP A 10 -8.69 -27.76 33.23
N PRO A 11 -7.40 -28.13 33.03
CA PRO A 11 -6.59 -27.62 31.94
C PRO A 11 -6.83 -28.41 30.64
N GLY A 12 -7.79 -27.99 29.82
CA GLY A 12 -7.99 -28.64 28.52
C GLY A 12 -9.10 -28.15 27.60
N THR A 13 -9.99 -27.27 28.06
CA THR A 13 -11.13 -26.81 27.26
C THR A 13 -11.15 -25.30 27.07
N ILE A 14 -11.07 -24.84 25.82
CA ILE A 14 -11.51 -23.47 25.46
C ILE A 14 -13.04 -23.47 25.57
N GLN A 15 -13.55 -23.05 26.73
CA GLN A 15 -14.98 -22.92 27.00
C GLN A 15 -15.58 -21.77 26.16
N THR A 16 -16.68 -22.05 25.47
CA THR A 16 -17.32 -21.14 24.51
C THR A 16 -18.19 -20.04 25.13
N ASN A 17 -18.27 -19.90 26.45
CA ASN A 17 -19.08 -18.86 27.08
C ASN A 17 -18.23 -18.15 28.16
N ALA A 18 -18.07 -16.83 28.04
CA ALA A 18 -17.22 -15.93 28.87
C ALA A 18 -15.67 -15.92 28.65
N VAL A 19 -15.06 -16.92 28.00
CA VAL A 19 -13.57 -17.03 27.86
C VAL A 19 -12.99 -16.38 26.58
N GLY A 20 -13.83 -16.05 25.60
CA GLY A 20 -13.44 -15.39 24.34
C GLY A 20 -13.42 -13.86 24.37
N ARG A 21 -13.64 -13.22 25.54
CA ARG A 21 -13.64 -11.75 25.67
C ARG A 21 -12.24 -11.20 25.40
N ASP A 22 -12.17 -10.19 24.55
CA ASP A 22 -10.94 -9.45 24.32
C ASP A 22 -10.62 -8.53 25.51
N CYS A 23 -9.47 -8.78 26.14
CA CYS A 23 -8.92 -8.00 27.24
C CYS A 23 -7.70 -7.16 26.84
N ASN A 24 -7.27 -7.24 25.58
CA ASN A 24 -6.15 -6.47 25.05
C ASN A 24 -6.65 -5.27 24.24
N GLY A 25 -7.64 -5.50 23.37
CA GLY A 25 -8.19 -4.51 22.44
C GLY A 25 -7.83 -4.73 20.99
N HIS A 26 -6.71 -5.38 20.72
CA HIS A 26 -6.26 -5.69 19.36
C HIS A 26 -7.30 -6.51 18.59
N GLY A 27 -7.81 -7.58 19.18
CA GLY A 27 -8.78 -8.48 18.53
C GLY A 27 -10.08 -7.77 18.14
N THR A 28 -10.61 -6.94 19.04
CA THR A 28 -11.82 -6.13 18.81
C THR A 28 -11.58 -5.11 17.70
N HIS A 29 -10.42 -4.45 17.71
CA HIS A 29 -10.05 -3.49 16.69
C HIS A 29 -9.97 -4.13 15.30
N VAL A 30 -9.27 -5.27 15.19
CA VAL A 30 -9.15 -6.07 13.97
C VAL A 30 -10.54 -6.52 13.48
N ALA A 31 -11.36 -7.09 14.35
CA ALA A 31 -12.72 -7.53 14.01
C ALA A 31 -13.60 -6.37 13.52
N GLY A 32 -13.48 -5.20 14.14
CA GLY A 32 -14.16 -3.98 13.73
C GLY A 32 -13.76 -3.50 12.33
N THR A 33 -12.50 -3.65 11.94
CA THR A 33 -12.02 -3.31 10.59
C THR A 33 -12.52 -4.31 9.54
N VAL A 34 -12.67 -5.58 9.90
CA VAL A 34 -13.28 -6.58 9.00
C VAL A 34 -14.77 -6.27 8.79
N GLY A 35 -15.54 -6.13 9.88
CA GLY A 35 -17.01 -6.23 9.82
C GLY A 35 -17.80 -5.26 10.70
N GLY A 36 -17.17 -4.29 11.36
CA GLY A 36 -17.88 -3.31 12.18
C GLY A 36 -18.84 -2.45 11.35
N ALA A 37 -20.00 -2.09 11.90
CA ALA A 37 -21.02 -1.34 11.15
C ALA A 37 -20.51 0.02 10.61
N LYS A 38 -19.68 0.73 11.40
CA LYS A 38 -19.11 2.04 11.03
C LYS A 38 -17.76 1.92 10.31
N TYR A 39 -16.86 1.08 10.82
CA TYR A 39 -15.44 1.03 10.41
C TYR A 39 -15.09 -0.19 9.55
N GLY A 40 -16.03 -1.12 9.35
CA GLY A 40 -15.79 -2.37 8.67
C GLY A 40 -15.83 -2.28 7.15
N VAL A 41 -14.99 -3.08 6.51
CA VAL A 41 -15.01 -3.28 5.05
C VAL A 41 -16.24 -4.10 4.63
N ALA A 42 -16.52 -5.21 5.32
CA ALA A 42 -17.62 -6.12 5.03
C ALA A 42 -18.71 -6.05 6.11
N LYS A 43 -19.50 -4.98 6.11
CA LYS A 43 -20.43 -4.64 7.20
C LYS A 43 -21.54 -5.67 7.50
N GLY A 44 -21.81 -6.58 6.56
CA GLY A 44 -22.79 -7.67 6.74
C GLY A 44 -22.18 -9.02 7.12
N VAL A 45 -20.87 -9.08 7.37
CA VAL A 45 -20.18 -10.34 7.69
C VAL A 45 -20.48 -10.80 9.12
N LYS A 46 -20.54 -12.12 9.32
CA LYS A 46 -20.55 -12.70 10.66
C LYS A 46 -19.11 -12.86 11.16
N LEU A 47 -18.85 -12.40 12.38
CA LEU A 47 -17.53 -12.48 13.02
C LEU A 47 -17.52 -13.60 14.06
N VAL A 48 -16.44 -14.38 14.09
CA VAL A 48 -16.18 -15.43 15.09
C VAL A 48 -14.81 -15.14 15.71
N GLY A 49 -14.78 -14.89 17.02
CA GLY A 49 -13.54 -14.68 17.76
C GLY A 49 -12.90 -16.01 18.15
N VAL A 50 -11.64 -16.21 17.76
CA VAL A 50 -10.83 -17.37 18.18
C VAL A 50 -9.63 -16.81 18.93
N ARG A 51 -9.72 -16.79 20.26
CA ARG A 51 -8.71 -16.17 21.12
C ARG A 51 -7.52 -17.13 21.28
N VAL A 52 -6.37 -16.73 20.73
CA VAL A 52 -5.08 -17.43 20.84
C VAL A 52 -3.99 -16.57 21.47
N LEU A 53 -4.32 -15.31 21.81
CA LEU A 53 -3.45 -14.37 22.50
C LEU A 53 -4.08 -13.99 23.84
N ASP A 54 -3.23 -13.81 24.85
CA ASP A 54 -3.60 -13.37 26.19
C ASP A 54 -3.89 -11.85 26.23
N CYS A 55 -4.03 -11.29 27.44
CA CYS A 55 -4.34 -9.86 27.62
C CYS A 55 -3.17 -8.94 27.28
N ASP A 56 -1.94 -9.45 27.29
CA ASP A 56 -0.73 -8.74 26.88
C ASP A 56 -0.46 -8.88 25.37
N GLY A 57 -1.32 -9.62 24.65
CA GLY A 57 -1.19 -9.86 23.22
C GLY A 57 -0.17 -10.95 22.89
N THR A 58 0.20 -11.79 23.86
CA THR A 58 1.17 -12.87 23.69
C THR A 58 0.45 -14.22 23.57
N GLY A 59 1.02 -15.15 22.80
CA GLY A 59 0.51 -16.51 22.70
C GLY A 59 1.61 -17.47 22.27
N THR A 60 1.51 -18.72 22.70
CA THR A 60 2.43 -19.78 22.30
C THR A 60 2.12 -20.27 20.88
N THR A 61 3.11 -20.83 20.21
CA THR A 61 2.92 -21.43 18.88
C THR A 61 1.86 -22.53 18.94
N GLU A 62 1.86 -23.33 20.00
CA GLU A 62 0.93 -24.43 20.24
C GLU A 62 -0.52 -23.92 20.36
N GLN A 63 -0.76 -22.83 21.10
CA GLN A 63 -2.08 -22.20 21.21
C GLN A 63 -2.57 -21.66 19.86
N VAL A 64 -1.68 -21.03 19.09
CA VAL A 64 -2.03 -20.52 17.75
C VAL A 64 -2.38 -21.66 16.81
N ILE A 65 -1.59 -22.74 16.80
CA ILE A 65 -1.88 -23.95 16.00
C ILE A 65 -3.21 -24.57 16.42
N ALA A 66 -3.48 -24.71 17.72
CA ALA A 66 -4.75 -25.25 18.21
C ALA A 66 -5.95 -24.41 17.77
N GLY A 67 -5.82 -23.07 17.78
CA GLY A 67 -6.86 -22.18 17.26
C GLY A 67 -7.08 -22.33 15.74
N ILE A 68 -6.00 -22.48 14.97
CA ILE A 68 -6.08 -22.74 13.52
C ILE A 68 -6.77 -24.08 13.24
N ASP A 69 -6.37 -25.14 13.94
CA ASP A 69 -6.96 -26.47 13.78
C ASP A 69 -8.45 -26.46 14.18
N TRP A 70 -8.83 -25.70 15.21
CA TRP A 70 -10.23 -25.48 15.56
C TRP A 70 -11.00 -24.78 14.43
N VAL A 71 -10.43 -23.74 13.80
CA VAL A 71 -11.04 -23.08 12.63
C VAL A 71 -11.19 -24.07 11.47
N THR A 72 -10.15 -24.85 11.16
CA THR A 72 -10.18 -25.87 10.10
C THR A 72 -11.32 -26.88 10.32
N LYS A 73 -11.54 -27.30 11.57
CA LYS A 73 -12.59 -28.27 11.93
C LYS A 73 -14.00 -27.67 11.95
N ASN A 74 -14.16 -26.40 12.35
CA ASN A 74 -15.47 -25.84 12.72
C ASN A 74 -15.98 -24.73 11.79
N ALA A 75 -15.17 -24.20 10.86
CA ALA A 75 -15.59 -23.09 10.01
C ALA A 75 -16.78 -23.48 9.10
N LYS A 76 -17.83 -22.65 9.13
CA LYS A 76 -18.94 -22.72 8.16
C LYS A 76 -18.54 -21.94 6.90
N LYS A 77 -18.41 -22.64 5.78
CA LYS A 77 -17.99 -22.07 4.49
C LYS A 77 -19.15 -21.36 3.77
N PRO A 78 -18.87 -20.34 2.93
CA PRO A 78 -17.55 -19.76 2.64
C PRO A 78 -16.97 -19.02 3.86
N ALA A 79 -15.66 -19.14 4.08
CA ALA A 79 -14.99 -18.62 5.28
C ALA A 79 -13.65 -17.93 4.95
N VAL A 80 -13.34 -16.90 5.73
CA VAL A 80 -12.07 -16.19 5.73
C VAL A 80 -11.52 -16.17 7.15
N ALA A 81 -10.25 -16.54 7.32
CA ALA A 81 -9.50 -16.36 8.55
C ALA A 81 -8.58 -15.13 8.43
N ASN A 82 -8.49 -14.35 9.50
CA ASN A 82 -7.55 -13.24 9.62
C ASN A 82 -6.55 -13.53 10.74
N LEU A 83 -5.26 -13.61 10.41
CA LEU A 83 -4.17 -13.78 11.38
C LEU A 83 -3.36 -12.49 11.45
N SER A 84 -3.79 -11.58 12.32
CA SER A 84 -3.07 -10.35 12.66
C SER A 84 -2.07 -10.61 13.79
N LEU A 85 -1.22 -11.62 13.61
CA LEU A 85 -0.20 -12.09 14.55
C LEU A 85 0.97 -12.71 13.77
N GLY A 86 2.10 -12.90 14.43
CA GLY A 86 3.24 -13.60 13.86
C GLY A 86 4.40 -13.69 14.83
N ASP A 87 5.43 -14.41 14.40
CA ASP A 87 6.72 -14.51 15.08
C ASP A 87 7.82 -14.10 14.09
N ILE A 88 8.83 -13.38 14.58
CA ILE A 88 9.99 -12.95 13.80
C ILE A 88 10.84 -14.13 13.28
N LYS A 89 10.58 -15.35 13.76
CA LYS A 89 11.21 -16.59 13.34
C LYS A 89 10.33 -17.38 12.37
N ALA A 90 11.01 -18.17 11.57
CA ALA A 90 10.44 -19.21 10.75
C ALA A 90 9.97 -20.39 11.63
N ILE A 91 8.68 -20.70 11.61
CA ILE A 91 8.07 -21.78 12.41
C ILE A 91 7.33 -22.76 11.48
N PRO A 92 7.99 -23.83 11.01
CA PRO A 92 7.42 -24.76 10.02
C PRO A 92 6.09 -25.42 10.45
N SER A 93 5.92 -25.71 11.75
CA SER A 93 4.69 -26.31 12.29
C SER A 93 3.48 -25.37 12.15
N LEU A 94 3.68 -24.08 12.42
CA LEU A 94 2.66 -23.04 12.24
C LEU A 94 2.31 -22.86 10.76
N ASP A 95 3.32 -22.81 9.88
CA ASP A 95 3.10 -22.70 8.44
C ASP A 95 2.29 -23.88 7.90
N ALA A 96 2.61 -25.10 8.37
CA ALA A 96 1.89 -26.31 8.00
C ALA A 96 0.43 -26.28 8.48
N ALA A 97 0.15 -25.77 9.68
CA ALA A 97 -1.22 -25.61 10.18
C ALA A 97 -2.03 -24.63 9.31
N VAL A 98 -1.47 -23.46 9.00
CA VAL A 98 -2.10 -22.48 8.09
C VAL A 98 -2.37 -23.12 6.73
N LYS A 99 -1.37 -23.80 6.15
CA LYS A 99 -1.51 -24.47 4.86
C LYS A 99 -2.64 -25.52 4.89
N ARG A 100 -2.68 -26.41 5.88
CA ARG A 100 -3.76 -27.42 6.01
C ARG A 100 -5.14 -26.76 6.08
N SER A 101 -5.25 -25.65 6.80
CA SER A 101 -6.50 -24.91 6.89
C SER A 101 -6.91 -24.28 5.55
N ILE A 102 -5.96 -23.73 4.79
CA ILE A 102 -6.21 -23.22 3.44
C ILE A 102 -6.63 -24.34 2.49
N ASP A 103 -5.94 -25.49 2.53
CA ASP A 103 -6.25 -26.67 1.72
C ASP A 103 -7.64 -27.23 2.04
N SER A 104 -8.16 -27.01 3.26
CA SER A 104 -9.54 -27.30 3.62
C SER A 104 -10.56 -26.39 2.92
N GLY A 105 -10.16 -25.27 2.33
CA GLY A 105 -11.02 -24.34 1.58
C GLY A 105 -11.29 -23.01 2.29
N ILE A 106 -10.51 -22.63 3.30
CA ILE A 106 -10.64 -21.37 4.03
C ILE A 106 -9.62 -20.36 3.48
N THR A 107 -10.04 -19.13 3.16
CA THR A 107 -9.10 -18.10 2.70
C THR A 107 -8.40 -17.45 3.89
N TYR A 108 -7.09 -17.19 3.81
CA TYR A 108 -6.32 -16.57 4.90
C TYR A 108 -5.76 -15.21 4.49
N ALA A 109 -6.02 -14.18 5.29
CA ALA A 109 -5.30 -12.90 5.26
C ALA A 109 -4.36 -12.84 6.47
N ILE A 110 -3.08 -12.56 6.24
CA ILE A 110 -2.02 -12.64 7.26
C ILE A 110 -1.23 -11.35 7.30
N ALA A 111 -0.95 -10.84 8.50
CA ALA A 111 -0.09 -9.68 8.69
C ALA A 111 1.36 -9.99 8.30
N ALA A 112 2.02 -9.09 7.55
CA ALA A 112 3.41 -9.31 7.13
C ALA A 112 4.43 -9.19 8.29
N GLY A 113 4.07 -8.54 9.41
CA GLY A 113 4.95 -8.22 10.54
C GLY A 113 5.43 -6.77 10.54
N ASN A 114 5.95 -6.30 11.68
CA ASN A 114 6.20 -4.88 11.95
C ASN A 114 7.66 -4.58 12.35
N ASP A 115 8.58 -5.44 11.93
CA ASP A 115 9.98 -5.44 12.37
C ASP A 115 10.94 -4.91 11.30
N TRP A 116 10.40 -4.30 10.23
CA TRP A 116 11.17 -3.81 9.09
C TRP A 116 12.12 -4.89 8.53
N MET A 117 11.65 -6.12 8.36
CA MET A 117 12.47 -7.22 7.84
C MET A 117 11.81 -7.94 6.66
N ASP A 118 12.55 -8.86 6.04
CA ASP A 118 12.04 -9.70 4.97
C ASP A 118 10.95 -10.66 5.50
N ALA A 119 9.71 -10.47 5.05
CA ALA A 119 8.54 -11.27 5.44
C ALA A 119 8.69 -12.76 5.08
N CYS A 120 9.61 -13.11 4.18
CA CYS A 120 9.92 -14.51 3.89
C CYS A 120 10.66 -15.23 5.04
N LYS A 121 11.16 -14.50 6.04
CA LYS A 121 11.88 -15.06 7.19
C LYS A 121 11.01 -15.26 8.43
N VAL A 122 9.75 -14.84 8.39
CA VAL A 122 8.85 -14.79 9.55
C VAL A 122 7.61 -15.64 9.30
N SER A 123 7.04 -16.21 10.36
CA SER A 123 5.84 -17.06 10.26
C SER A 123 4.63 -16.39 10.96
N PRO A 124 3.41 -16.54 10.43
CA PRO A 124 3.05 -17.28 9.22
C PRO A 124 3.11 -16.46 7.91
N ALA A 125 3.69 -15.25 7.91
CA ALA A 125 3.73 -14.37 6.74
C ALA A 125 4.39 -15.01 5.50
N ARG A 126 5.29 -15.97 5.68
CA ARG A 126 5.97 -16.69 4.59
C ARG A 126 5.13 -17.79 3.92
N VAL A 127 3.92 -18.08 4.38
CA VAL A 127 3.07 -19.14 3.80
C VAL A 127 2.58 -18.72 2.40
N PRO A 128 3.03 -19.38 1.30
CA PRO A 128 2.76 -18.88 -0.07
C PRO A 128 1.30 -18.90 -0.49
N ASP A 129 0.50 -19.81 0.09
CA ASP A 129 -0.91 -20.02 -0.24
C ASP A 129 -1.84 -19.01 0.44
N ALA A 130 -1.33 -18.27 1.45
CA ALA A 130 -2.05 -17.20 2.12
C ALA A 130 -2.00 -15.89 1.32
N ILE A 131 -2.74 -14.87 1.79
CA ILE A 131 -2.62 -13.49 1.32
C ILE A 131 -1.85 -12.71 2.39
N THR A 132 -0.56 -12.47 2.17
CA THR A 132 0.30 -11.76 3.12
C THR A 132 0.27 -10.25 2.85
N VAL A 133 -0.04 -9.47 3.90
CA VAL A 133 -0.45 -8.06 3.79
C VAL A 133 0.53 -7.13 4.50
N GLY A 134 1.20 -6.28 3.71
CA GLY A 134 1.99 -5.15 4.21
C GLY A 134 1.11 -3.94 4.54
N ALA A 135 1.66 -2.99 5.30
CA ALA A 135 0.95 -1.77 5.68
C ALA A 135 1.39 -0.56 4.84
N THR A 136 0.43 0.25 4.40
CA THR A 136 0.67 1.58 3.86
C THR A 136 -0.01 2.65 4.70
N ASP A 137 0.49 3.88 4.60
CA ASP A 137 -0.19 5.06 5.11
C ASP A 137 -1.14 5.67 4.06
N ARG A 138 -1.76 6.80 4.42
CA ARG A 138 -2.75 7.53 3.61
C ARG A 138 -2.23 8.13 2.30
N ILE A 139 -0.91 8.15 2.06
CA ILE A 139 -0.31 8.63 0.80
C ILE A 139 0.27 7.48 -0.03
N ASP A 140 -0.06 6.24 0.34
CA ASP A 140 0.46 4.98 -0.22
C ASP A 140 1.97 4.79 -0.02
N MET A 141 2.58 5.41 0.99
CA MET A 141 3.93 5.04 1.41
C MET A 141 3.85 3.77 2.24
N ARG A 142 4.77 2.82 2.00
CA ARG A 142 4.95 1.68 2.91
C ARG A 142 5.20 2.21 4.31
N ALA A 143 4.45 1.71 5.28
CA ALA A 143 4.63 2.10 6.67
C ALA A 143 6.06 1.75 7.11
N TRP A 144 6.70 2.67 7.86
CA TRP A 144 8.11 2.55 8.23
C TRP A 144 8.43 1.24 8.98
N PHE A 145 7.49 0.73 9.79
CA PHE A 145 7.61 -0.54 10.51
C PHE A 145 7.32 -1.78 9.63
N SER A 146 6.57 -1.64 8.52
CA SER A 146 6.07 -2.80 7.78
C SER A 146 7.24 -3.64 7.26
N ASN A 147 7.16 -4.95 7.50
CA ASN A 147 7.97 -5.93 6.79
C ASN A 147 7.78 -5.78 5.27
N TYR A 148 8.70 -6.37 4.52
CA TYR A 148 8.80 -6.22 3.06
C TYR A 148 9.26 -7.53 2.39
N GLY A 149 9.34 -7.52 1.07
CA GLY A 149 9.94 -8.61 0.28
C GLY A 149 8.91 -9.42 -0.51
N LYS A 150 9.41 -10.42 -1.24
CA LYS A 150 8.64 -11.18 -2.24
C LYS A 150 7.48 -12.01 -1.66
N CYS A 151 7.46 -12.24 -0.35
CA CYS A 151 6.37 -12.95 0.33
C CYS A 151 5.17 -12.04 0.62
N ILE A 152 5.27 -10.73 0.39
CA ILE A 152 4.12 -9.82 0.45
C ILE A 152 3.37 -9.86 -0.88
N ASP A 153 2.09 -10.22 -0.80
CA ASP A 153 1.17 -10.25 -1.94
C ASP A 153 0.62 -8.86 -2.28
N MET A 154 0.38 -8.05 -1.25
CA MET A 154 -0.16 -6.71 -1.39
C MET A 154 0.01 -5.88 -0.12
N PHE A 155 -0.36 -4.61 -0.22
CA PHE A 155 -0.48 -3.66 0.85
C PHE A 155 -1.93 -3.25 1.06
N ALA A 156 -2.26 -2.85 2.28
CA ALA A 156 -3.52 -2.23 2.63
C ALA A 156 -3.30 -1.12 3.67
N PRO A 157 -4.28 -0.23 3.90
CA PRO A 157 -4.18 0.81 4.92
C PRO A 157 -3.86 0.19 6.29
N GLY A 158 -2.74 0.61 6.89
CA GLY A 158 -2.26 0.07 8.17
C GLY A 158 -1.69 1.11 9.12
N VAL A 159 -1.80 2.41 8.81
CA VAL A 159 -1.37 3.51 9.68
C VAL A 159 -2.56 4.41 9.99
N ASN A 160 -2.75 4.71 11.27
CA ASN A 160 -3.82 5.50 11.86
C ASN A 160 -5.21 4.96 11.47
N ILE A 161 -5.37 3.64 11.60
CA ILE A 161 -6.62 2.95 11.26
C ILE A 161 -7.55 3.03 12.44
N VAL A 162 -8.68 3.71 12.27
CA VAL A 162 -9.70 3.85 13.30
C VAL A 162 -10.64 2.64 13.26
N SER A 163 -10.82 1.98 14.41
CA SER A 163 -11.79 0.89 14.57
C SER A 163 -12.35 0.84 16.00
N ALA A 164 -13.12 -0.21 16.29
CA ALA A 164 -13.77 -0.43 17.58
C ALA A 164 -12.76 -0.57 18.72
N ARG A 165 -13.13 -0.08 19.91
CA ARG A 165 -12.37 -0.21 21.15
C ARG A 165 -13.03 -1.27 22.05
N HIS A 166 -12.25 -2.13 22.71
CA HIS A 166 -12.81 -3.24 23.51
C HIS A 166 -13.48 -2.82 24.82
N ASN A 167 -13.02 -1.74 25.45
CA ASN A 167 -13.50 -1.31 26.76
C ASN A 167 -14.68 -0.31 26.69
N ASN A 168 -15.22 -0.05 25.51
CA ASN A 168 -16.39 0.81 25.30
C ASN A 168 -17.19 0.38 24.07
N ASN A 169 -18.46 0.03 24.27
CA ASN A 169 -19.36 -0.48 23.22
C ASN A 169 -19.68 0.54 22.10
N THR A 170 -19.38 1.83 22.28
CA THR A 170 -19.54 2.87 21.24
C THR A 170 -18.23 3.56 20.89
N GLY A 171 -17.14 3.21 21.58
CA GLY A 171 -15.85 3.86 21.44
C GLY A 171 -15.07 3.40 20.21
N SER A 172 -14.14 4.27 19.79
CA SER A 172 -13.15 3.93 18.77
C SER A 172 -11.74 4.26 19.25
N VAL A 173 -10.75 3.64 18.62
CA VAL A 173 -9.33 3.94 18.80
C VAL A 173 -8.62 3.79 17.46
N ALA A 174 -7.49 4.48 17.29
CA ALA A 174 -6.65 4.33 16.11
C ALA A 174 -5.42 3.48 16.46
N PHE A 175 -5.10 2.50 15.62
CA PHE A 175 -3.89 1.70 15.72
C PHE A 175 -3.10 1.67 14.41
N ASP A 176 -1.82 1.37 14.56
CA ASP A 176 -0.85 1.16 13.49
C ASP A 176 -0.42 -0.30 13.47
N GLY A 177 -0.25 -0.88 12.28
CA GLY A 177 0.32 -2.20 12.11
C GLY A 177 -0.09 -2.88 10.82
N THR A 178 0.70 -3.85 10.38
CA THR A 178 0.26 -4.86 9.40
C THR A 178 -0.93 -5.66 9.92
N SER A 179 -1.08 -5.75 11.25
CA SER A 179 -2.28 -6.21 11.96
C SER A 179 -3.55 -5.43 11.63
N MET A 180 -3.45 -4.15 11.26
CA MET A 180 -4.57 -3.30 10.84
C MET A 180 -4.75 -3.33 9.31
N ALA A 181 -3.69 -3.64 8.55
CA ALA A 181 -3.75 -3.83 7.11
C ALA A 181 -4.46 -5.15 6.72
N ALA A 182 -4.06 -6.28 7.34
CA ALA A 182 -4.64 -7.61 7.09
C ALA A 182 -6.18 -7.68 7.16
N PRO A 183 -6.87 -7.09 8.17
CA PRO A 183 -8.33 -7.17 8.25
C PRO A 183 -9.07 -6.43 7.14
N HIS A 184 -8.46 -5.41 6.51
CA HIS A 184 -9.04 -4.81 5.31
C HIS A 184 -9.13 -5.84 4.17
N VAL A 185 -8.07 -6.64 3.99
CA VAL A 185 -8.00 -7.71 2.98
C VAL A 185 -8.94 -8.85 3.34
N ALA A 186 -9.04 -9.22 4.62
CA ALA A 186 -10.00 -10.22 5.08
C ALA A 186 -11.45 -9.79 4.77
N GLY A 187 -11.80 -8.53 5.01
CA GLY A 187 -13.10 -7.97 4.64
C GLY A 187 -13.33 -7.99 3.12
N ALA A 188 -12.34 -7.62 2.32
CA ALA A 188 -12.43 -7.70 0.85
C ALA A 188 -12.62 -9.14 0.36
N ALA A 189 -11.94 -10.12 0.96
CA ALA A 189 -12.12 -11.53 0.67
C ALA A 189 -13.54 -12.00 1.02
N ALA A 190 -14.10 -11.55 2.15
CA ALA A 190 -15.48 -11.85 2.52
C ALA A 190 -16.50 -11.29 1.51
N LEU A 191 -16.29 -10.07 1.01
CA LEU A 191 -17.13 -9.50 -0.05
C LEU A 191 -17.04 -10.29 -1.37
N LEU A 192 -15.84 -10.73 -1.75
CA LEU A 192 -15.67 -11.56 -2.95
C LEU A 192 -16.35 -12.92 -2.82
N LEU A 193 -16.23 -13.56 -1.66
CA LEU A 193 -16.88 -14.83 -1.37
C LEU A 193 -18.41 -14.70 -1.24
N HIS A 194 -18.91 -13.57 -0.77
CA HIS A 194 -20.35 -13.30 -0.81
C HIS A 194 -20.87 -13.27 -2.26
N ALA A 195 -20.16 -12.61 -3.16
CA ALA A 195 -20.51 -12.57 -4.58
C ALA A 195 -20.19 -13.88 -5.33
N ASN A 196 -19.27 -14.70 -4.80
CA ASN A 196 -18.77 -15.92 -5.44
C ASN A 196 -18.55 -17.04 -4.41
N PRO A 197 -19.62 -17.63 -3.86
CA PRO A 197 -19.54 -18.51 -2.68
C PRO A 197 -18.79 -19.83 -2.92
N THR A 198 -18.59 -20.22 -4.18
CA THR A 198 -17.89 -21.47 -4.56
C THR A 198 -16.41 -21.27 -4.88
N TRP A 199 -15.89 -20.04 -4.81
CA TRP A 199 -14.49 -19.77 -5.12
C TRP A 199 -13.54 -20.40 -4.10
N LYS A 200 -12.51 -21.06 -4.62
CA LYS A 200 -11.41 -21.61 -3.83
C LYS A 200 -10.50 -20.49 -3.30
N PRO A 201 -9.76 -20.70 -2.20
CA PRO A 201 -8.85 -19.69 -1.63
C PRO A 201 -7.90 -19.07 -2.66
N LYS A 202 -7.32 -19.90 -3.55
CA LYS A 202 -6.47 -19.42 -4.64
C LYS A 202 -7.18 -18.43 -5.58
N GLN A 203 -8.45 -18.66 -5.92
CA GLN A 203 -9.21 -17.75 -6.79
C GLN A 203 -9.48 -16.42 -6.09
N VAL A 204 -9.78 -16.45 -4.78
CA VAL A 204 -9.97 -15.25 -3.97
C VAL A 204 -8.66 -14.44 -3.89
N ARG A 205 -7.54 -15.09 -3.54
CA ARG A 205 -6.20 -14.51 -3.51
C ARG A 205 -5.84 -13.87 -4.85
N ASP A 206 -5.91 -14.66 -5.92
CA ASP A 206 -5.53 -14.20 -7.26
C ASP A 206 -6.44 -13.03 -7.68
N ARG A 207 -7.73 -13.06 -7.37
CA ARG A 207 -8.63 -11.92 -7.65
C ARG A 207 -8.21 -10.67 -6.91
N ILE A 208 -8.03 -10.74 -5.59
CA ILE A 208 -7.63 -9.60 -4.76
C ILE A 208 -6.33 -8.98 -5.27
N VAL A 209 -5.30 -9.80 -5.48
CA VAL A 209 -3.97 -9.34 -5.91
C VAL A 209 -4.00 -8.78 -7.33
N THR A 210 -4.77 -9.37 -8.24
CA THR A 210 -4.87 -8.87 -9.63
C THR A 210 -5.70 -7.61 -9.76
N THR A 211 -6.70 -7.39 -8.90
CA THR A 211 -7.50 -6.15 -8.89
C THR A 211 -6.88 -5.05 -8.04
N GLY A 212 -5.93 -5.40 -7.17
CA GLY A 212 -5.17 -4.43 -6.39
C GLY A 212 -4.56 -3.36 -7.30
N ILE A 213 -4.52 -2.14 -6.80
CA ILE A 213 -3.98 -1.00 -7.51
C ILE A 213 -2.48 -1.22 -7.67
N ALA A 214 -2.06 -1.52 -8.88
CA ALA A 214 -0.66 -1.68 -9.22
C ALA A 214 0.08 -0.34 -9.18
N GLY A 215 1.37 -0.34 -8.86
CA GLY A 215 2.22 0.85 -9.01
C GLY A 215 2.04 1.92 -7.93
N ALA A 216 1.12 1.75 -6.98
CA ALA A 216 0.75 2.81 -6.03
C ALA A 216 1.71 2.92 -4.83
N VAL A 217 2.37 1.83 -4.47
CA VAL A 217 3.15 1.75 -3.23
C VAL A 217 4.50 2.42 -3.39
N HIS A 218 4.74 3.46 -2.60
CA HIS A 218 6.05 4.08 -2.47
C HIS A 218 6.89 3.32 -1.44
N ASP A 219 8.18 3.16 -1.72
CA ASP A 219 9.12 2.38 -0.91
C ASP A 219 8.71 0.90 -0.69
N ARG A 220 8.28 0.21 -1.75
CA ARG A 220 7.86 -1.20 -1.64
C ARG A 220 8.97 -2.17 -1.18
N LYS A 221 10.25 -1.78 -1.23
CA LYS A 221 11.42 -2.59 -0.82
C LYS A 221 11.39 -4.04 -1.32
N GLY A 222 11.18 -4.20 -2.63
CA GLY A 222 11.13 -5.50 -3.31
C GLY A 222 9.78 -6.24 -3.24
N SER A 223 8.83 -5.75 -2.45
CA SER A 223 7.47 -6.32 -2.32
C SER A 223 6.63 -6.15 -3.59
N MET A 224 5.56 -6.93 -3.71
CA MET A 224 4.60 -6.76 -4.79
C MET A 224 3.86 -5.41 -4.64
N ASP A 225 3.92 -4.58 -5.68
CA ASP A 225 3.29 -3.26 -5.67
C ASP A 225 1.79 -3.37 -5.97
N ARG A 226 0.99 -3.72 -4.96
CA ARG A 226 -0.47 -3.78 -5.04
C ARG A 226 -1.05 -3.13 -3.80
N VAL A 227 -1.87 -2.10 -3.94
CA VAL A 227 -2.70 -1.59 -2.83
C VAL A 227 -4.11 -2.15 -2.95
N LEU A 228 -4.67 -2.59 -1.83
CA LEU A 228 -6.03 -3.12 -1.77
C LEU A 228 -7.04 -2.10 -2.33
N THR A 229 -7.99 -2.61 -3.11
CA THR A 229 -9.18 -1.87 -3.53
C THR A 229 -10.40 -2.77 -3.44
N VAL A 230 -11.54 -2.17 -3.07
CA VAL A 230 -12.84 -2.82 -3.01
C VAL A 230 -13.78 -2.05 -3.92
N GLY A 231 -14.41 -2.74 -4.88
CA GLY A 231 -15.30 -2.13 -5.87
C GLY A 231 -14.57 -1.44 -7.03
N SER A 232 -15.26 -0.55 -7.72
CA SER A 232 -14.73 0.18 -8.88
C SER A 232 -14.13 1.51 -8.46
N VAL A 233 -12.98 1.49 -7.78
CA VAL A 233 -12.21 2.71 -7.54
C VAL A 233 -11.27 2.90 -8.72
N THR A 234 -11.38 4.04 -9.41
CA THR A 234 -10.32 4.50 -10.31
C THR A 234 -9.29 5.22 -9.44
N PRO A 235 -8.06 4.71 -9.29
CA PRO A 235 -7.05 5.36 -8.47
C PRO A 235 -6.83 6.78 -8.99
N ALA A 236 -6.81 7.77 -8.08
CA ALA A 236 -6.40 9.13 -8.40
C ALA A 236 -4.88 9.16 -8.61
N ARG A 237 -4.39 8.52 -9.67
CA ARG A 237 -2.97 8.47 -10.03
C ARG A 237 -2.80 8.94 -11.46
N SER A 238 -1.74 9.70 -11.72
CA SER A 238 -1.47 10.31 -13.03
C SER A 238 -0.88 9.31 -14.04
N GLY A 239 -1.42 8.09 -14.07
CA GLY A 239 -0.97 6.94 -14.88
C GLY A 239 0.25 6.20 -14.33
N TYR A 240 0.50 5.02 -14.89
CA TYR A 240 1.59 4.09 -14.57
C TYR A 240 2.55 3.94 -15.75
N GLY A 241 3.82 3.65 -15.50
CA GLY A 241 4.74 3.21 -16.53
C GLY A 241 5.12 1.74 -16.43
N PHE A 242 5.49 1.19 -17.57
CA PHE A 242 5.97 -0.18 -17.70
C PHE A 242 7.46 -0.18 -17.95
N LYS A 243 8.26 -0.51 -16.93
CA LYS A 243 9.70 -0.60 -17.04
C LYS A 243 10.10 -2.01 -17.45
N ALA A 244 10.64 -2.16 -18.65
CA ALA A 244 11.02 -3.45 -19.18
C ALA A 244 12.23 -4.02 -18.43
N ARG A 245 12.16 -5.28 -17.99
CA ARG A 245 13.31 -5.97 -17.36
C ARG A 245 14.48 -6.19 -18.33
N SER A 246 14.23 -6.19 -19.64
CA SER A 246 15.24 -6.40 -20.67
C SER A 246 16.31 -5.30 -20.72
N ASN A 247 15.98 -4.06 -20.36
CA ASN A 247 16.91 -2.93 -20.43
C ASN A 247 16.68 -1.83 -19.38
N GLY A 248 15.75 -2.02 -18.44
CA GLY A 248 15.44 -1.05 -17.38
C GLY A 248 14.78 0.25 -17.86
N LYS A 249 14.27 0.29 -19.10
CA LYS A 249 13.64 1.47 -19.70
C LYS A 249 12.12 1.34 -19.75
N TYR A 250 11.45 2.48 -19.72
CA TYR A 250 10.00 2.55 -19.81
C TYR A 250 9.48 2.41 -21.23
N ALA A 251 8.36 1.71 -21.37
CA ALA A 251 7.55 1.70 -22.58
C ALA A 251 7.01 3.12 -22.86
N THR A 252 7.45 3.69 -23.97
CA THR A 252 7.19 5.06 -24.39
C THR A 252 6.24 5.10 -25.58
N ALA A 253 5.15 5.84 -25.43
CA ALA A 253 4.30 6.30 -26.53
C ALA A 253 4.98 7.48 -27.25
N VAL A 254 5.96 7.18 -28.09
CA VAL A 254 6.76 8.17 -28.82
C VAL A 254 5.92 9.01 -29.78
N SER A 255 6.45 10.19 -30.15
CA SER A 255 5.77 11.14 -31.04
C SER A 255 4.33 11.47 -30.60
N LYS A 256 4.13 11.66 -29.29
CA LYS A 256 2.80 11.86 -28.69
C LYS A 256 1.84 10.69 -29.00
N GLY A 257 2.37 9.46 -29.00
CA GLY A 257 1.62 8.23 -29.22
C GLY A 257 1.14 7.98 -30.65
N THR A 258 1.64 8.71 -31.66
CA THR A 258 1.30 8.48 -33.08
C THR A 258 2.14 7.38 -33.73
N LYS A 259 3.21 6.94 -33.08
CA LYS A 259 4.10 5.87 -33.54
C LYS A 259 4.03 4.65 -32.60
N PRO A 260 4.49 3.47 -33.04
CA PRO A 260 4.61 2.30 -32.19
C PRO A 260 5.34 2.57 -30.87
N LEU A 261 4.91 1.89 -29.81
CA LEU A 261 5.54 1.97 -28.50
C LEU A 261 6.94 1.38 -28.57
N VAL A 262 7.90 2.01 -27.91
CA VAL A 262 9.31 1.56 -27.78
C VAL A 262 9.74 1.60 -26.32
N ASN A 263 10.66 0.76 -25.86
CA ASN A 263 11.16 0.77 -24.48
C ASN A 263 12.48 1.54 -24.35
N ASN A 264 12.41 2.87 -24.48
CA ASN A 264 13.58 3.77 -24.40
C ASN A 264 13.48 4.83 -23.28
N GLY A 265 12.36 4.92 -22.56
CA GLY A 265 12.13 5.98 -21.59
C GLY A 265 13.09 5.89 -20.40
N GLY A 266 13.82 6.96 -20.11
CA GLY A 266 14.71 7.05 -18.93
C GLY A 266 13.99 7.43 -17.63
N GLY A 267 12.73 7.88 -17.70
CA GLY A 267 11.92 8.28 -16.54
C GLY A 267 10.42 8.34 -16.85
N LEU A 268 9.59 8.51 -15.82
CA LEU A 268 8.11 8.50 -15.90
C LEU A 268 7.52 9.84 -16.34
N GLY A 269 7.82 10.27 -17.56
CA GLY A 269 7.18 11.41 -18.20
C GLY A 269 5.78 11.10 -18.73
N THR A 270 5.08 12.10 -19.29
CA THR A 270 3.75 11.91 -19.91
C THR A 270 3.74 10.85 -21.02
N ALA A 271 4.83 10.71 -21.78
CA ALA A 271 4.93 9.71 -22.84
C ALA A 271 5.11 8.27 -22.33
N GLN A 272 5.52 8.09 -21.07
CA GLN A 272 5.76 6.79 -20.45
C GLN A 272 4.60 6.33 -19.56
N ARG A 273 3.55 7.15 -19.42
CA ARG A 273 2.45 6.92 -18.49
C ARG A 273 1.19 6.46 -19.21
N TYR A 274 0.48 5.52 -18.57
CA TYR A 274 -0.75 4.91 -19.05
C TYR A 274 -1.75 4.75 -17.89
N ASP A 275 -3.01 5.12 -18.10
CA ASP A 275 -4.09 4.76 -17.18
C ASP A 275 -4.50 3.30 -17.41
N PHE A 276 -4.75 2.55 -16.34
CA PHE A 276 -5.28 1.20 -16.42
C PHE A 276 -6.79 1.27 -16.32
N VAL A 277 -7.47 0.86 -17.39
CA VAL A 277 -8.93 0.90 -17.48
C VAL A 277 -9.46 -0.52 -17.48
N ASN A 278 -10.41 -0.81 -16.59
CA ASN A 278 -11.09 -2.10 -16.54
C ASN A 278 -11.78 -2.38 -17.88
N ALA A 279 -11.47 -3.51 -18.51
CA ALA A 279 -12.00 -3.93 -19.80
C ALA A 279 -12.95 -5.15 -19.71
N GLY A 280 -13.35 -5.52 -18.49
CA GLY A 280 -14.23 -6.64 -18.16
C GLY A 280 -13.51 -8.01 -18.17
N SER A 281 -14.10 -9.02 -17.53
CA SER A 281 -13.60 -10.41 -17.52
C SER A 281 -12.13 -10.57 -17.07
N GLY A 282 -11.68 -9.75 -16.13
CA GLY A 282 -10.29 -9.76 -15.66
C GLY A 282 -9.27 -9.19 -16.67
N LEU A 283 -9.73 -8.50 -17.72
CA LEU A 283 -8.88 -7.82 -18.70
C LEU A 283 -8.75 -6.33 -18.39
N VAL A 284 -7.65 -5.75 -18.85
CA VAL A 284 -7.33 -4.33 -18.76
C VAL A 284 -7.10 -3.73 -20.14
N ALA A 285 -7.36 -2.44 -20.28
CA ALA A 285 -6.93 -1.62 -21.40
C ALA A 285 -5.99 -0.52 -20.90
N LEU A 286 -4.97 -0.19 -21.71
CA LEU A 286 -3.97 0.81 -21.36
C LEU A 286 -4.27 2.10 -22.12
N ARG A 287 -4.65 3.18 -21.44
CA ARG A 287 -4.91 4.48 -22.05
C ARG A 287 -3.68 5.38 -21.91
N SER A 288 -3.02 5.73 -23.01
CA SER A 288 -1.81 6.54 -22.99
C SER A 288 -2.08 7.97 -22.50
N LYS A 289 -1.28 8.48 -21.56
CA LYS A 289 -1.32 9.90 -21.16
C LYS A 289 -0.78 10.83 -22.24
N ALA A 290 -0.05 10.31 -23.23
CA ALA A 290 0.52 11.11 -24.31
C ALA A 290 -0.54 11.68 -25.26
N ASN A 291 -1.65 10.96 -25.45
CA ASN A 291 -2.69 11.33 -26.41
C ASN A 291 -4.12 10.92 -26.03
N GLY A 292 -4.32 10.31 -24.86
CA GLY A 292 -5.63 9.87 -24.38
C GLY A 292 -6.22 8.67 -25.10
N LYS A 293 -5.44 7.97 -25.94
CA LYS A 293 -5.89 6.81 -26.73
C LYS A 293 -5.44 5.49 -26.11
N TYR A 294 -6.19 4.42 -26.36
CA TYR A 294 -5.90 3.07 -25.94
C TYR A 294 -4.81 2.43 -26.80
N VAL A 295 -3.87 1.76 -26.12
CA VAL A 295 -2.85 0.91 -26.73
C VAL A 295 -3.53 -0.32 -27.31
N VAL A 296 -3.23 -0.64 -28.57
CA VAL A 296 -3.73 -1.81 -29.27
C VAL A 296 -2.60 -2.69 -29.79
N ALA A 297 -2.90 -3.98 -29.95
CA ALA A 297 -2.12 -4.94 -30.73
C ALA A 297 -2.73 -5.07 -32.14
N PRO A 298 -2.30 -4.26 -33.12
CA PRO A 298 -2.93 -4.19 -34.44
C PRO A 298 -2.67 -5.44 -35.27
N SER A 299 -3.44 -5.61 -36.36
CA SER A 299 -3.29 -6.70 -37.32
C SER A 299 -3.27 -8.09 -36.65
N LYS A 300 -4.25 -8.37 -35.79
CA LYS A 300 -4.31 -9.61 -34.98
C LYS A 300 -3.03 -9.84 -34.13
N GLY A 301 -2.37 -8.75 -33.73
CA GLY A 301 -1.16 -8.75 -32.91
C GLY A 301 0.15 -9.09 -33.64
N THR A 302 0.17 -9.10 -34.98
CA THR A 302 1.41 -9.31 -35.76
C THR A 302 2.23 -8.03 -35.94
N LYS A 303 1.64 -6.87 -35.66
CA LYS A 303 2.31 -5.56 -35.74
C LYS A 303 2.61 -5.01 -34.35
N PRO A 304 3.59 -4.08 -34.24
CA PRO A 304 3.91 -3.41 -32.99
C PRO A 304 2.72 -2.73 -32.31
N LEU A 305 2.77 -2.67 -30.97
CA LEU A 305 1.77 -1.98 -30.16
C LEU A 305 1.76 -0.48 -30.46
N ILE A 306 0.57 0.13 -30.51
CA ILE A 306 0.41 1.57 -30.78
C ILE A 306 -0.79 2.15 -30.01
N ALA A 307 -0.68 3.39 -29.53
CA ALA A 307 -1.75 4.11 -28.83
C ALA A 307 -2.68 4.85 -29.82
N SER A 308 -3.49 4.10 -30.58
CA SER A 308 -4.25 4.64 -31.72
C SER A 308 -5.77 4.76 -31.50
N ASN A 309 -6.36 4.01 -30.58
CA ASN A 309 -7.83 3.85 -30.52
C ASN A 309 -8.49 4.73 -29.46
N LYS A 310 -9.65 5.33 -29.77
CA LYS A 310 -10.41 6.15 -28.81
C LYS A 310 -11.25 5.33 -27.82
N THR A 311 -11.59 4.10 -28.19
CA THR A 311 -12.44 3.18 -27.40
C THR A 311 -11.73 1.86 -27.13
N ILE A 312 -12.22 1.11 -26.15
CA ILE A 312 -11.68 -0.22 -25.81
C ILE A 312 -12.22 -1.25 -26.81
N VAL A 313 -11.37 -1.66 -27.75
CA VAL A 313 -11.65 -2.74 -28.73
C VAL A 313 -10.96 -4.04 -28.31
N THR A 314 -11.27 -5.18 -28.93
CA THR A 314 -10.65 -6.48 -28.59
C THR A 314 -9.12 -6.47 -28.66
N SER A 315 -8.54 -5.78 -29.64
CA SER A 315 -7.09 -5.60 -29.75
C SER A 315 -6.50 -4.66 -28.70
N ALA A 316 -7.32 -3.92 -27.95
CA ALA A 316 -6.91 -3.07 -26.83
C ALA A 316 -6.95 -3.81 -25.47
N LYS A 317 -7.41 -5.06 -25.44
CA LYS A 317 -7.56 -5.82 -24.19
C LYS A 317 -6.33 -6.69 -23.93
N PHE A 318 -5.83 -6.59 -22.71
CA PHE A 318 -4.69 -7.36 -22.21
C PHE A 318 -5.06 -8.04 -20.90
N GLN A 319 -4.49 -9.22 -20.66
CA GLN A 319 -4.46 -9.84 -19.34
C GLN A 319 -3.13 -9.48 -18.67
N ILE A 320 -3.18 -9.00 -17.43
CA ILE A 320 -1.98 -8.84 -16.60
C ILE A 320 -1.72 -10.19 -15.91
N ILE A 321 -0.52 -10.72 -16.11
CA ILE A 321 -0.03 -11.91 -15.41
C ILE A 321 1.00 -11.45 -14.39
N ASN A 322 0.69 -11.66 -13.10
CA ASN A 322 1.62 -11.38 -12.01
C ASN A 322 2.62 -12.52 -11.86
N HIS A 323 3.87 -12.18 -11.56
CA HIS A 323 4.93 -13.12 -11.27
C HIS A 323 5.37 -13.01 -9.81
N THR A 324 5.91 -14.10 -9.28
CA THR A 324 6.42 -14.18 -7.90
C THR A 324 7.64 -13.29 -7.64
N ASP A 325 8.29 -12.80 -8.69
CA ASP A 325 9.41 -11.83 -8.60
C ASP A 325 8.94 -10.36 -8.60
N GLY A 326 7.63 -10.13 -8.43
CA GLY A 326 7.00 -8.81 -8.43
C GLY A 326 6.84 -8.17 -9.81
N THR A 327 7.29 -8.82 -10.88
CA THR A 327 7.07 -8.35 -12.25
C THR A 327 5.70 -8.74 -12.78
N VAL A 328 5.32 -8.14 -13.90
CA VAL A 328 4.14 -8.51 -14.66
C VAL A 328 4.47 -8.81 -16.11
N SER A 329 3.62 -9.61 -16.76
CA SER A 329 3.57 -9.72 -18.21
C SER A 329 2.22 -9.29 -18.73
N LEU A 330 2.21 -8.67 -19.92
CA LEU A 330 0.98 -8.32 -20.64
C LEU A 330 0.73 -9.40 -21.69
N LYS A 331 -0.40 -10.11 -21.60
CA LYS A 331 -0.85 -11.07 -22.61
C LYS A 331 -1.99 -10.47 -23.43
N ALA A 332 -1.78 -10.26 -24.72
CA ALA A 332 -2.77 -9.65 -25.59
C ALA A 332 -3.95 -10.61 -25.82
N LYS A 333 -5.18 -10.14 -25.60
CA LYS A 333 -6.39 -10.97 -25.77
C LYS A 333 -6.59 -11.42 -27.21
N ILE A 334 -6.20 -10.58 -28.17
CA ILE A 334 -6.46 -10.81 -29.59
C ILE A 334 -5.74 -12.04 -30.18
N ASN A 335 -4.58 -12.40 -29.63
CA ASN A 335 -3.76 -13.50 -30.16
C ASN A 335 -3.20 -14.44 -29.08
N GLY A 336 -3.48 -14.18 -27.81
CA GLY A 336 -3.01 -15.00 -26.68
C GLY A 336 -1.49 -14.95 -26.46
N LYS A 337 -0.77 -13.98 -27.02
CA LYS A 337 0.69 -13.86 -26.92
C LYS A 337 1.11 -12.76 -25.94
N TYR A 338 2.28 -12.92 -25.35
CA TYR A 338 2.93 -11.98 -24.45
C TYR A 338 3.61 -10.85 -25.23
N VAL A 339 3.52 -9.65 -24.67
CA VAL A 339 4.20 -8.45 -25.16
C VAL A 339 5.69 -8.55 -24.84
N THR A 340 6.51 -8.46 -25.87
CA THR A 340 7.97 -8.45 -25.81
C THR A 340 8.48 -7.01 -25.87
N ALA A 341 9.35 -6.65 -24.92
CA ALA A 341 10.14 -5.42 -24.92
C ALA A 341 11.60 -5.74 -25.32
N PRO A 342 12.03 -5.40 -26.54
CA PRO A 342 13.36 -5.76 -27.03
C PRO A 342 14.51 -5.09 -26.26
N LYS A 343 15.67 -5.75 -26.18
CA LYS A 343 16.85 -5.23 -25.46
C LYS A 343 17.39 -3.92 -26.04
N SER A 344 17.30 -3.74 -27.37
CA SER A 344 17.85 -2.58 -28.09
C SER A 344 17.19 -1.24 -27.75
N GLY A 345 16.03 -1.24 -27.06
CA GLY A 345 15.25 -0.07 -26.66
C GLY A 345 14.66 0.78 -27.80
N LYS A 346 15.22 0.68 -29.01
CA LYS A 346 14.76 1.33 -30.25
C LYS A 346 13.70 0.51 -30.98
N SER A 347 13.73 -0.82 -30.82
CA SER A 347 12.75 -1.70 -31.43
C SER A 347 11.41 -1.63 -30.68
N SER A 348 10.32 -1.72 -31.45
CA SER A 348 8.98 -1.56 -30.90
C SER A 348 8.51 -2.76 -30.10
N LEU A 349 7.63 -2.51 -29.13
CA LEU A 349 6.96 -3.55 -28.36
C LEU A 349 5.97 -4.30 -29.25
N ILE A 350 5.92 -5.63 -29.15
CA ILE A 350 5.05 -6.47 -29.98
C ILE A 350 4.55 -7.70 -29.19
N ALA A 351 3.29 -8.11 -29.39
CA ALA A 351 2.71 -9.28 -28.74
C ALA A 351 2.98 -10.57 -29.55
N ASN A 352 4.21 -11.09 -29.51
CA ASN A 352 4.65 -12.19 -30.39
C ASN A 352 5.14 -13.46 -29.70
N LYS A 353 5.26 -13.51 -28.37
CA LYS A 353 5.76 -14.69 -27.65
C LYS A 353 4.67 -15.52 -26.98
N THR A 354 4.82 -16.85 -26.97
CA THR A 354 3.90 -17.79 -26.32
C THR A 354 4.34 -18.18 -24.91
N LYS A 355 5.60 -17.89 -24.54
CA LYS A 355 6.19 -18.12 -23.22
C LYS A 355 6.75 -16.82 -22.67
N VAL A 356 6.81 -16.70 -21.34
CA VAL A 356 7.40 -15.54 -20.65
C VAL A 356 8.89 -15.79 -20.42
N GLY A 357 9.73 -14.92 -20.98
CA GLY A 357 11.13 -14.76 -20.58
C GLY A 357 11.38 -13.36 -20.00
N THR A 358 12.66 -12.99 -19.85
CA THR A 358 13.07 -11.67 -19.33
C THR A 358 12.51 -10.50 -20.15
N ASN A 359 12.35 -10.67 -21.47
CA ASN A 359 11.87 -9.61 -22.36
C ASN A 359 10.35 -9.39 -22.29
N GLU A 360 9.61 -10.33 -21.70
CA GLU A 360 8.16 -10.26 -21.53
C GLU A 360 7.76 -9.78 -20.12
N LYS A 361 8.75 -9.44 -19.28
CA LYS A 361 8.56 -8.99 -17.91
C LYS A 361 8.73 -7.48 -17.78
N PHE A 362 7.81 -6.86 -17.06
CA PHE A 362 7.78 -5.43 -16.76
C PHE A 362 7.60 -5.20 -15.27
N GLU A 363 8.20 -4.14 -14.75
CA GLU A 363 7.79 -3.55 -13.48
C GLU A 363 6.75 -2.47 -13.76
N ILE A 364 5.68 -2.45 -12.98
CA ILE A 364 4.71 -1.35 -12.99
C ILE A 364 5.17 -0.36 -11.93
N GLU A 365 5.42 0.88 -12.33
CA GLU A 365 5.80 1.98 -11.43
C GLU A 365 4.83 3.16 -11.64
N ALA A 366 4.38 3.82 -10.56
CA ALA A 366 3.71 5.13 -10.66
C ALA A 366 4.72 6.26 -10.42
N PRO A 367 4.43 7.48 -10.91
CA PRO A 367 5.18 8.66 -10.50
C PRO A 367 5.13 8.85 -8.98
N ALA A 368 6.15 9.50 -8.43
CA ALA A 368 6.14 9.99 -7.06
C ALA A 368 4.81 10.71 -6.76
N PRO A 369 4.24 10.52 -5.56
CA PRO A 369 2.99 11.16 -5.22
C PRO A 369 3.23 12.66 -5.15
N VAL A 370 2.35 13.41 -5.80
CA VAL A 370 2.31 14.85 -5.64
C VAL A 370 1.42 15.15 -4.45
N VAL A 371 1.97 15.83 -3.46
CA VAL A 371 1.26 16.19 -2.23
C VAL A 371 1.20 17.69 -2.04
N SER A 372 0.23 18.12 -1.25
CA SER A 372 0.19 19.45 -0.65
C SER A 372 0.29 19.32 0.85
N ILE A 373 1.02 20.25 1.46
CA ILE A 373 1.30 20.29 2.89
C ILE A 373 0.58 21.50 3.45
N ARG A 374 -0.30 21.30 4.44
CA ARG A 374 -1.11 22.36 5.04
C ARG A 374 -0.84 22.46 6.53
N SER A 375 -0.45 23.64 6.99
CA SER A 375 -0.21 23.91 8.41
C SER A 375 -1.52 23.78 9.19
N LYS A 376 -1.51 23.02 10.29
CA LYS A 376 -2.65 22.93 11.20
C LYS A 376 -2.91 24.25 11.92
N ALA A 377 -1.86 25.00 12.25
CA ALA A 377 -1.97 26.27 12.97
C ALA A 377 -2.74 27.33 12.18
N SER A 378 -2.40 27.54 10.91
CA SER A 378 -3.00 28.59 10.07
C SER A 378 -4.08 28.09 9.11
N GLY A 379 -4.15 26.78 8.84
CA GLY A 379 -4.98 26.22 7.78
C GLY A 379 -4.54 26.62 6.37
N LYS A 380 -3.31 27.11 6.18
CA LYS A 380 -2.74 27.49 4.88
C LYS A 380 -1.77 26.43 4.35
N TYR A 381 -1.69 26.31 3.03
CA TYR A 381 -0.76 25.45 2.32
C TYR A 381 0.64 26.08 2.25
N VAL A 382 1.64 25.25 2.51
CA VAL A 382 3.07 25.55 2.36
C VAL A 382 3.35 25.79 0.89
N VAL A 383 3.98 26.92 0.57
CA VAL A 383 4.38 27.26 -0.80
C VAL A 383 5.90 27.34 -0.93
N ALA A 384 6.40 26.90 -2.08
CA ALA A 384 7.77 27.13 -2.52
C ALA A 384 7.82 28.24 -3.57
N ALA A 385 8.84 29.09 -3.51
CA ALA A 385 9.04 30.14 -4.51
C ALA A 385 9.56 29.58 -5.85
N SER A 386 9.09 30.15 -6.95
CA SER A 386 9.45 29.74 -8.32
C SER A 386 10.93 29.93 -8.64
N ASN A 387 11.61 30.88 -8.01
CA ASN A 387 13.03 31.15 -8.21
C ASN A 387 13.95 30.33 -7.28
N GLY A 388 13.39 29.59 -6.32
CA GLY A 388 14.17 28.79 -5.36
C GLY A 388 15.06 29.59 -4.40
N SER A 389 14.86 30.90 -4.26
CA SER A 389 15.66 31.74 -3.36
C SER A 389 14.96 32.11 -2.05
N LYS A 390 13.64 31.88 -1.95
CA LYS A 390 12.86 32.24 -0.76
C LYS A 390 12.53 31.02 0.10
N PRO A 391 12.40 31.21 1.42
CA PRO A 391 11.90 30.18 2.34
C PRO A 391 10.53 29.63 1.95
N LEU A 392 10.29 28.38 2.34
CA LEU A 392 8.95 27.79 2.32
C LEU A 392 8.10 28.44 3.43
N ILE A 393 6.87 28.85 3.10
CA ILE A 393 5.96 29.54 4.04
C ILE A 393 4.52 29.02 3.83
N PRO A 394 3.72 28.76 4.89
CA PRO A 394 2.29 28.48 4.73
C PRO A 394 1.53 29.78 4.49
N SER A 395 1.25 30.08 3.22
CA SER A 395 0.63 31.35 2.79
C SER A 395 -0.60 31.18 1.91
N SER A 396 -0.76 30.04 1.23
CA SER A 396 -1.85 29.84 0.28
C SER A 396 -3.11 29.26 0.92
N LYS A 397 -4.29 29.73 0.53
CA LYS A 397 -5.58 29.12 0.95
C LYS A 397 -6.01 27.96 0.04
N THR A 398 -5.42 27.85 -1.15
CA THR A 398 -5.75 26.82 -2.16
C THR A 398 -4.50 26.05 -2.59
N VAL A 399 -4.70 24.87 -3.19
CA VAL A 399 -3.59 24.04 -3.70
C VAL A 399 -3.15 24.54 -5.08
N THR A 400 -2.25 25.51 -5.11
CA THR A 400 -1.62 26.02 -6.34
C THR A 400 -0.41 25.17 -6.75
N LYS A 401 0.14 25.35 -7.95
CA LYS A 401 1.40 24.68 -8.37
C LYS A 401 2.56 24.93 -7.39
N ALA A 402 2.61 26.13 -6.81
CA ALA A 402 3.62 26.49 -5.80
C ALA A 402 3.43 25.74 -4.46
N ALA A 403 2.22 25.24 -4.20
CA ALA A 403 1.86 24.49 -3.01
C ALA A 403 1.96 22.97 -3.17
N LYS A 404 2.50 22.48 -4.30
CA LYS A 404 2.60 21.05 -4.60
C LYS A 404 4.06 20.58 -4.60
N PHE A 405 4.28 19.40 -4.03
CA PHE A 405 5.59 18.77 -3.88
C PHE A 405 5.53 17.32 -4.32
N GLU A 406 6.48 16.85 -5.12
CA GLU A 406 6.67 15.41 -5.36
C GLU A 406 7.41 14.80 -4.17
N LEU A 407 6.88 13.73 -3.56
CA LEU A 407 7.61 12.95 -2.53
C LEU A 407 8.46 11.88 -3.21
N VAL A 408 9.74 12.16 -3.38
CA VAL A 408 10.67 11.24 -4.03
C VAL A 408 11.28 10.33 -2.97
N SER A 409 10.77 9.10 -2.89
CA SER A 409 11.27 8.09 -1.94
C SER A 409 12.78 7.84 -2.10
N LYS A 410 13.45 7.68 -0.96
CA LYS A 410 14.85 7.26 -0.84
C LYS A 410 15.04 5.94 -0.10
N GLY A 411 13.94 5.24 0.15
CA GLY A 411 13.93 4.03 0.95
C GLY A 411 13.78 4.31 2.44
N ASP A 412 13.39 3.29 3.18
CA ASP A 412 13.33 3.28 4.64
C ASP A 412 12.44 4.38 5.23
N GLY A 413 11.33 4.68 4.54
CA GLY A 413 10.40 5.75 4.93
C GLY A 413 10.91 7.17 4.66
N LEU A 414 12.17 7.34 4.25
CA LEU A 414 12.75 8.63 3.92
C LEU A 414 12.38 9.08 2.50
N PHE A 415 12.18 10.38 2.33
CA PHE A 415 11.86 10.99 1.05
C PHE A 415 12.48 12.39 0.91
N GLY A 416 12.70 12.79 -0.34
CA GLY A 416 12.94 14.17 -0.69
C GLY A 416 11.66 14.88 -1.11
N LEU A 417 11.50 16.13 -0.69
CA LEU A 417 10.41 17.01 -1.12
C LEU A 417 10.84 17.82 -2.34
N LYS A 418 10.34 17.50 -3.53
CA LYS A 418 10.66 18.27 -4.75
C LYS A 418 9.54 19.24 -5.08
N ALA A 419 9.81 20.54 -4.99
CA ALA A 419 8.81 21.56 -5.27
C ALA A 419 8.45 21.60 -6.76
N LEU A 420 7.16 21.52 -7.09
CA LEU A 420 6.68 21.66 -8.48
C LEU A 420 6.81 23.10 -9.01
N ALA A 421 6.98 24.09 -8.11
CA ALA A 421 7.20 25.48 -8.46
C ALA A 421 8.43 25.68 -9.37
N ASN A 422 9.52 24.97 -9.05
CA ASN A 422 10.84 25.19 -9.64
C ASN A 422 11.62 23.90 -9.96
N GLY A 423 11.06 22.73 -9.62
CA GLY A 423 11.67 21.43 -9.86
C GLY A 423 12.86 21.09 -8.95
N LYS A 424 13.06 21.82 -7.85
CA LYS A 424 14.18 21.65 -6.91
C LYS A 424 13.74 20.96 -5.61
N TYR A 425 14.66 20.28 -4.96
CA TYR A 425 14.47 19.66 -3.66
C TYR A 425 14.58 20.70 -2.54
N VAL A 426 13.68 20.55 -1.57
CA VAL A 426 13.67 21.31 -0.31
C VAL A 426 14.87 20.88 0.52
N VAL A 427 15.59 21.87 1.04
CA VAL A 427 16.80 21.69 1.82
C VAL A 427 16.57 22.19 3.24
N ALA A 428 16.78 21.33 4.24
CA ALA A 428 16.85 21.68 5.65
C ALA A 428 18.33 21.85 6.05
N GLN A 429 18.92 23.01 5.74
CA GLN A 429 20.36 23.24 5.96
C GLN A 429 20.68 23.73 7.38
N SER A 430 21.93 23.53 7.78
CA SER A 430 22.53 24.15 8.97
C SER A 430 21.85 23.78 10.30
N LYS A 431 21.38 22.54 10.44
CA LYS A 431 20.79 21.98 11.69
C LYS A 431 19.74 22.91 12.31
N GLY A 432 18.74 23.30 11.52
CA GLY A 432 17.67 24.16 12.01
C GLY A 432 17.96 25.64 12.22
N THR A 433 19.16 26.14 11.91
CA THR A 433 19.44 27.59 12.02
C THR A 433 18.97 28.40 10.81
N LYS A 434 18.63 27.73 9.70
CA LYS A 434 18.18 28.36 8.46
C LYS A 434 16.82 27.84 8.01
N PRO A 435 16.04 28.65 7.27
CA PRO A 435 14.77 28.21 6.73
C PRO A 435 14.93 27.13 5.67
N LEU A 436 13.90 26.31 5.52
CA LEU A 436 13.77 25.35 4.43
C LEU A 436 13.59 26.09 3.10
N ILE A 437 14.40 25.74 2.10
CA ILE A 437 14.37 26.36 0.77
C ILE A 437 14.43 25.27 -0.31
N ALA A 438 13.56 25.35 -1.32
CA ALA A 438 13.61 24.48 -2.50
C ALA A 438 14.67 24.95 -3.49
N LYS A 439 15.91 24.49 -3.35
CA LYS A 439 17.06 24.94 -4.17
C LYS A 439 17.95 23.83 -4.72
N SER A 440 17.93 22.63 -4.12
CA SER A 440 18.84 21.56 -4.52
C SER A 440 18.38 20.83 -5.78
N SER A 441 19.32 20.37 -6.61
CA SER A 441 19.04 19.55 -7.81
C SER A 441 19.03 18.05 -7.53
N SER A 442 19.54 17.62 -6.37
CA SER A 442 19.64 16.23 -5.96
C SER A 442 19.23 16.06 -4.50
N ILE A 443 18.96 14.83 -4.10
CA ILE A 443 18.72 14.50 -2.70
C ILE A 443 20.04 14.00 -2.11
N GLY A 444 20.61 14.78 -1.20
CA GLY A 444 21.64 14.36 -0.26
C GLY A 444 21.07 14.32 1.15
N LEU A 445 21.95 14.38 2.15
CA LEU A 445 21.57 14.31 3.57
C LEU A 445 20.51 15.36 3.93
N TRP A 446 20.76 16.62 3.59
CA TRP A 446 19.94 17.77 3.99
C TRP A 446 18.61 17.90 3.22
N GLU A 447 18.34 17.03 2.27
CA GLU A 447 17.09 16.98 1.51
C GLU A 447 16.19 15.82 1.95
N LEU A 448 16.61 15.04 2.95
CA LEU A 448 15.84 13.91 3.45
C LEU A 448 14.89 14.34 4.57
N PHE A 449 13.68 13.82 4.48
CA PHE A 449 12.62 14.00 5.45
C PHE A 449 11.88 12.67 5.67
N ASP A 450 11.21 12.56 6.80
CA ASP A 450 10.20 11.54 7.08
C ASP A 450 8.96 12.14 7.76
N PHE A 451 7.88 11.35 7.76
CA PHE A 451 6.71 11.65 8.56
C PHE A 451 6.79 10.96 9.91
N LEU A 452 6.51 11.70 10.98
CA LEU A 452 6.38 11.17 12.32
C LEU A 452 4.94 11.36 12.81
N ASP A 453 4.53 10.41 13.65
CA ASP A 453 3.29 10.43 14.43
C ASP A 453 2.05 10.83 13.61
N TYR A 454 1.39 9.84 13.02
CA TYR A 454 0.11 10.06 12.35
C TYR A 454 -1.00 10.28 13.40
N ASN A 455 -1.13 11.52 13.82
CA ASN A 455 -2.01 11.97 14.88
C ASN A 455 -3.47 11.62 14.57
N ALA A 456 -4.25 11.35 15.61
CA ALA A 456 -5.68 11.02 15.50
C ALA A 456 -6.53 12.10 14.80
N ASP A 457 -6.08 13.37 14.83
CA ASP A 457 -6.73 14.50 14.14
C ASP A 457 -6.37 14.59 12.65
N GLY A 458 -5.66 13.60 12.12
CA GLY A 458 -5.18 13.53 10.75
C GLY A 458 -3.93 14.38 10.50
N THR A 459 -3.27 14.92 11.50
CA THR A 459 -1.98 15.61 11.30
C THR A 459 -0.79 14.64 11.35
N VAL A 460 0.34 15.09 10.83
CA VAL A 460 1.66 14.47 10.95
C VAL A 460 2.66 15.54 11.32
N PHE A 461 3.77 15.12 11.90
CA PHE A 461 4.98 15.93 11.96
C PHE A 461 5.88 15.59 10.78
N LEU A 462 6.58 16.60 10.27
CA LEU A 462 7.65 16.42 9.30
C LEU A 462 8.97 16.55 10.05
N ARG A 463 9.85 15.55 9.98
CA ARG A 463 11.20 15.62 10.53
C ARG A 463 12.20 15.68 9.38
N ALA A 464 13.25 16.48 9.53
CA ALA A 464 14.37 16.48 8.60
C ALA A 464 15.51 15.60 9.11
N SER A 465 16.51 15.34 8.25
CA SER A 465 17.67 14.50 8.57
C SER A 465 18.53 14.98 9.76
N ASP A 466 18.26 16.16 10.31
CA ASP A 466 18.92 16.71 11.49
C ASP A 466 18.23 16.32 12.81
N ASP A 467 17.29 15.37 12.76
CA ASP A 467 16.49 14.88 13.88
C ASP A 467 15.62 15.94 14.55
N GLN A 468 15.37 17.05 13.86
CA GLN A 468 14.49 18.11 14.31
C GLN A 468 13.16 18.08 13.55
N ALA A 469 12.09 18.42 14.25
CA ALA A 469 10.78 18.61 13.66
C ALA A 469 10.71 19.98 12.98
N VAL A 470 10.06 20.00 11.80
CA VAL A 470 9.79 21.21 11.04
C VAL A 470 8.66 22.00 11.70
N SER A 471 8.90 23.29 11.93
CA SER A 471 7.94 24.23 12.50
C SER A 471 7.57 25.31 11.50
N ALA A 472 6.29 25.66 11.48
CA ALA A 472 5.76 26.85 10.82
C ALA A 472 5.49 28.01 11.80
N GLY A 473 6.03 27.93 13.02
CA GLY A 473 5.74 28.85 14.12
C GLY A 473 4.33 28.67 14.71
N ALA A 474 4.10 29.27 15.88
CA ALA A 474 2.83 29.11 16.61
C ALA A 474 1.59 29.56 15.81
N SER A 475 1.73 30.60 14.98
CA SER A 475 0.67 31.08 14.09
C SER A 475 0.49 30.23 12.83
N GLY A 476 1.46 29.36 12.50
CA GLY A 476 1.48 28.58 11.27
C GLY A 476 1.70 29.41 10.01
N THR A 477 2.29 30.59 10.12
CA THR A 477 2.55 31.50 8.98
C THR A 477 4.01 31.93 8.87
N SER A 478 4.88 31.40 9.73
CA SER A 478 6.32 31.67 9.66
C SER A 478 6.97 30.84 8.55
N GLN A 479 8.19 31.23 8.17
CA GLN A 479 9.05 30.38 7.36
C GLN A 479 9.28 29.04 8.05
N LEU A 480 9.29 27.97 7.26
CA LEU A 480 9.52 26.63 7.77
C LEU A 480 10.98 26.48 8.20
N ILE A 481 11.19 25.99 9.41
CA ILE A 481 12.53 25.72 9.96
C ILE A 481 12.48 24.37 10.68
N SER A 482 13.46 23.50 10.44
CA SER A 482 13.63 22.24 11.19
C SER A 482 14.36 22.51 12.49
N ASN A 483 13.72 23.08 13.51
CA ASN A 483 14.39 23.54 14.74
C ASN A 483 13.74 23.11 16.05
N LYS A 484 12.81 22.15 16.00
CA LYS A 484 12.10 21.69 17.18
C LYS A 484 12.62 20.34 17.62
N ASN A 485 13.07 20.29 18.88
CA ASN A 485 13.53 19.06 19.49
C ASN A 485 12.35 18.12 19.71
N ILE A 486 12.54 16.87 19.30
CA ILE A 486 11.57 15.79 19.45
C ILE A 486 11.79 15.15 20.82
N ARG A 487 10.74 15.09 21.64
CA ARG A 487 10.75 14.43 22.94
C ARG A 487 9.97 13.12 22.83
N TRP A 488 10.68 12.04 22.49
CA TRP A 488 10.10 10.72 22.17
C TRP A 488 9.17 10.14 23.25
N THR A 489 9.36 10.52 24.51
CA THR A 489 8.56 10.04 25.64
C THR A 489 7.39 10.97 26.00
N ALA A 490 7.29 12.14 25.37
CA ALA A 490 6.23 13.10 25.63
C ALA A 490 5.03 12.86 24.72
N PHE A 491 3.83 13.18 25.21
CA PHE A 491 2.61 13.23 24.39
C PHE A 491 2.85 14.10 23.15
N GLU A 492 2.47 13.59 21.97
CA GLU A 492 2.70 14.24 20.67
C GLU A 492 4.15 14.70 20.46
N LEU A 493 5.10 13.90 20.98
CA LEU A 493 6.54 14.17 20.91
C LEU A 493 6.97 15.50 21.56
N GLY A 494 6.10 16.08 22.39
CA GLY A 494 6.29 17.40 22.98
C GLY A 494 6.24 18.56 21.99
N LEU A 495 5.64 18.33 20.81
CA LEU A 495 5.45 19.29 19.73
C LEU A 495 4.05 19.90 19.78
N GLY A 496 3.87 21.07 19.15
CA GLY A 496 2.62 21.82 19.20
C GLY A 496 1.93 21.98 17.84
N LYS A 497 0.87 22.79 17.84
CA LYS A 497 0.08 23.11 16.63
C LYS A 497 0.93 23.69 15.48
N GLY A 498 2.03 24.36 15.80
CA GLY A 498 2.96 24.97 14.84
C GLY A 498 3.78 23.95 14.03
N GLU A 499 3.94 22.74 14.56
CA GLU A 499 4.69 21.63 13.94
C GLU A 499 3.77 20.62 13.25
N LYS A 500 2.45 20.74 13.46
CA LYS A 500 1.46 19.85 12.87
C LYS A 500 1.10 20.24 11.43
N PHE A 501 1.15 19.26 10.54
CA PHE A 501 0.76 19.41 9.15
C PHE A 501 -0.28 18.36 8.74
N THR A 502 -1.16 18.72 7.82
CA THR A 502 -1.95 17.74 7.06
C THR A 502 -1.31 17.58 5.69
N VAL A 503 -1.19 16.35 5.21
CA VAL A 503 -0.60 16.01 3.92
C VAL A 503 -1.63 15.25 3.11
N ALA A 504 -1.89 15.73 1.89
CA ALA A 504 -2.89 15.15 1.00
C ALA A 504 -2.34 15.01 -0.42
N VAL A 505 -2.64 13.89 -1.07
CA VAL A 505 -2.38 13.68 -2.50
C VAL A 505 -3.16 14.74 -3.31
N SER A 506 -2.51 15.37 -4.28
CA SER A 506 -2.96 16.61 -4.96
C SER A 506 -3.16 16.49 -6.46
#